data_AF-A0A933XW31-F1
#
_entry.id   AF-A0A933XW31-F1
#
_cell.length_a   1.000
_cell.length_b   1.000
_cell.length_c   1.000
_cell.angle_alpha   90.00
_cell.angle_beta   90.00
_cell.angle_gamma   90.00
#
_symmetry.space_group_name_H-M   'P 1'
#
loop_
_entity.id
_entity.type
_entity.pdbx_description
1 polymer ?
#
loop_
_entity_poly.entity_id
_entity_poly.type
_entity_poly.pdbx_seq_one_letter_code
_entity_poly.pdbx_strand_id
1 'polypeptide(L)'
;MSIYETSAETKAKIILDEANLAFCETAERKDKPGARTLDGSCWDSGKMDGEYDERDFHRILELQLQAARICDERPELEEKTAQLFQKVAAENAGEILKDALSDSGILELGRISVVIFLLRFPTVQSFVNKGHPLVLATDEYMLENADKQNWHDYNNIARDMGWSP
;
A
#
# COMPACT_ATOMS: atom_id res chain seq x y z
N MET A 1 -3.15 -16.95 -20.34
CA MET A 1 -3.12 -16.01 -19.20
C MET A 1 -1.68 -15.65 -18.96
N SER A 2 -1.37 -14.36 -18.84
CA SER A 2 -0.02 -13.94 -18.46
C SER A 2 0.29 -14.54 -17.09
N ILE A 3 1.52 -15.01 -16.88
CA ILE A 3 1.95 -15.49 -15.54
C ILE A 3 1.86 -14.38 -14.47
N TYR A 4 1.73 -13.12 -14.90
CA TYR A 4 1.63 -11.94 -14.03
C TYR A 4 0.25 -11.29 -14.08
N GLU A 5 -0.84 -12.05 -14.27
CA GLU A 5 -2.19 -11.47 -14.22
C GLU A 5 -2.69 -11.40 -12.78
N THR A 6 -3.14 -10.22 -12.35
CA THR A 6 -3.61 -10.00 -10.97
C THR A 6 -5.10 -10.28 -10.85
N SER A 7 -5.46 -11.29 -10.06
CA SER A 7 -6.85 -11.69 -9.83
C SER A 7 -7.65 -10.61 -9.11
N ALA A 8 -8.98 -10.61 -9.27
CA ALA A 8 -9.85 -9.69 -8.52
C ALA A 8 -9.72 -9.87 -7.00
N GLU A 9 -9.48 -11.11 -6.55
CA GLU A 9 -9.25 -11.43 -5.14
C GLU A 9 -7.98 -10.76 -4.62
N THR A 10 -6.87 -10.89 -5.35
CA THR A 10 -5.61 -10.24 -5.04
C THR A 10 -5.75 -8.71 -5.02
N LYS A 11 -6.44 -8.13 -6.02
CA LYS A 11 -6.71 -6.69 -6.06
C LYS A 11 -7.51 -6.22 -4.84
N ALA A 12 -8.58 -6.92 -4.49
CA ALA A 12 -9.41 -6.58 -3.33
C ALA A 12 -8.60 -6.65 -2.04
N LYS A 13 -7.82 -7.72 -1.85
CA LYS A 13 -6.95 -7.89 -0.68
C LYS A 13 -5.91 -6.77 -0.58
N ILE A 14 -5.18 -6.48 -1.66
CA ILE A 14 -4.18 -5.40 -1.66
C ILE A 14 -4.83 -4.05 -1.30
N ILE A 15 -5.91 -3.66 -1.98
CA ILE A 15 -6.55 -2.35 -1.73
C ILE A 15 -7.03 -2.22 -0.28
N LEU A 16 -7.65 -3.27 0.27
CA LEU A 16 -8.20 -3.25 1.63
C LEU A 16 -7.11 -3.34 2.71
N ASP A 17 -6.07 -4.16 2.49
CA ASP A 17 -4.93 -4.27 3.41
C ASP A 17 -4.14 -2.97 3.46
N GLU A 18 -3.84 -2.40 2.29
CA GLU A 18 -3.11 -1.14 2.17
C GLU A 18 -3.88 0.07 2.73
N ALA A 19 -5.21 0.04 2.63
CA ALA A 19 -6.05 1.04 3.27
C ALA A 19 -6.01 0.91 4.81
N ASN A 20 -5.96 -0.32 5.35
CA ASN A 20 -5.74 -0.54 6.79
C ASN A 20 -4.33 -0.13 7.23
N LEU A 21 -3.31 -0.44 6.43
CA LEU A 21 -1.92 -0.07 6.73
C LEU A 21 -1.77 1.44 6.88
N ALA A 22 -2.49 2.23 6.08
CA ALA A 22 -2.52 3.69 6.22
C ALA A 22 -3.01 4.15 7.61
N PHE A 23 -3.95 3.44 8.25
CA PHE A 23 -4.36 3.72 9.63
C PHE A 23 -3.25 3.39 10.63
N CYS A 24 -2.60 2.23 10.47
CA CYS A 24 -1.45 1.84 11.30
C CYS A 24 -0.33 2.90 11.23
N GLU A 25 0.05 3.31 10.03
CA GLU A 25 1.09 4.33 9.83
C GLU A 25 0.65 5.69 10.38
N THR A 26 -0.64 6.04 10.26
CA THR A 26 -1.21 7.27 10.84
C THR A 26 -1.14 7.27 12.37
N ALA A 27 -1.32 6.12 13.02
CA ALA A 27 -1.20 5.97 14.46
C ALA A 27 0.25 6.10 14.97
N GLU A 28 1.23 5.77 14.14
CA GLU A 28 2.66 5.89 14.45
C GLU A 28 3.23 7.31 14.21
N ARG A 29 2.43 8.23 13.69
CA ARG A 29 2.86 9.59 13.43
C ARG A 29 3.22 10.33 14.73
N LYS A 30 4.21 11.22 14.62
CA LYS A 30 4.68 12.06 15.74
C LYS A 30 3.77 13.25 16.02
N ASP A 31 2.94 13.61 15.04
CA ASP A 31 1.96 14.69 15.12
C ASP A 31 0.56 14.17 15.49
N LYS A 32 -0.40 15.09 15.66
CA LYS A 32 -1.75 14.78 16.11
C LYS A 32 -2.80 15.17 15.05
N PRO A 33 -4.00 14.56 15.11
CA PRO A 33 -5.14 15.01 14.32
C PRO A 33 -5.36 16.54 14.45
N GLY A 34 -5.60 17.21 13.33
CA GLY A 34 -5.74 18.67 13.25
C GLY A 34 -4.43 19.47 13.23
N ALA A 35 -3.27 18.82 13.41
CA ALA A 35 -1.94 19.45 13.36
C ALA A 35 -0.96 18.67 12.47
N ARG A 36 -1.46 18.00 11.43
CA ARG A 36 -0.67 17.12 10.55
C ARG A 36 0.32 17.91 9.69
N THR A 37 1.59 17.49 9.70
CA THR A 37 2.70 18.08 8.92
C THR A 37 3.48 17.01 8.15
N LEU A 38 4.35 17.40 7.21
CA LEU A 38 5.23 16.43 6.53
C LEU A 38 6.19 15.76 7.51
N ASP A 39 6.82 16.56 8.39
CA ASP A 39 7.80 16.08 9.39
C ASP A 39 7.22 15.17 10.47
N GLY A 40 5.89 15.15 10.61
CA GLY A 40 5.18 14.26 11.53
C GLY A 40 5.06 12.81 11.05
N SER A 41 5.44 12.53 9.80
CA SER A 41 5.40 11.18 9.22
C SER A 41 6.27 10.18 10.00
N CYS A 42 5.82 8.92 10.04
CA CYS A 42 6.62 7.80 10.54
C CYS A 42 7.63 7.29 9.50
N TRP A 43 7.56 7.79 8.26
CA TRP A 43 8.55 7.51 7.23
C TRP A 43 9.83 8.32 7.45
N ASP A 44 10.97 7.63 7.42
CA ASP A 44 12.30 8.22 7.43
C ASP A 44 13.09 7.79 6.19
N SER A 45 14.29 8.36 6.01
CA SER A 45 15.15 8.03 4.88
C SER A 45 15.61 6.56 4.89
N GLY A 46 15.64 5.91 6.06
CA GLY A 46 16.00 4.49 6.20
C GLY A 46 15.00 3.56 5.50
N LYS A 47 13.72 3.94 5.44
CA LYS A 47 12.71 3.20 4.63
C LYS A 47 13.00 3.21 3.12
N MET A 48 13.88 4.11 2.65
CA MET A 48 14.31 4.25 1.26
C MET A 48 15.73 3.71 1.00
N ASP A 49 16.37 3.08 1.99
CA ASP A 49 17.73 2.54 1.87
C ASP A 49 17.90 1.61 0.66
N GLY A 50 19.11 1.61 0.09
CA GLY A 50 19.50 0.84 -1.10
C GLY A 50 19.37 1.63 -2.41
N GLU A 51 18.28 2.37 -2.61
CA GLU A 51 18.06 3.23 -3.79
C GLU A 51 17.23 4.46 -3.38
N TYR A 52 17.87 5.39 -2.67
CA TYR A 52 17.23 6.63 -2.21
C TYR A 52 17.09 7.62 -3.37
N ASP A 53 15.86 8.09 -3.62
CA ASP A 53 15.57 9.24 -4.46
C ASP A 53 14.84 10.30 -3.62
N GLU A 54 15.35 11.53 -3.62
CA GLU A 54 14.84 12.62 -2.81
C GLU A 54 13.44 13.08 -3.24
N ARG A 55 13.16 13.06 -4.55
CA ARG A 55 11.87 13.47 -5.10
C ARG A 55 10.81 12.44 -4.75
N ASP A 56 11.13 11.16 -4.92
CA ASP A 56 10.23 10.07 -4.56
C ASP A 56 9.97 10.06 -3.05
N PHE A 57 11.01 10.25 -2.24
CA PHE A 57 10.85 10.34 -0.79
C PHE A 57 9.95 11.51 -0.38
N HIS A 58 10.19 12.70 -0.93
CA HIS A 58 9.32 13.86 -0.66
C HIS A 58 7.87 13.60 -1.08
N ARG A 59 7.67 12.97 -2.25
CA ARG A 59 6.35 12.60 -2.73
C ARG A 59 5.66 11.59 -1.82
N ILE A 60 6.39 10.62 -1.28
CA ILE A 60 5.87 9.68 -0.28
C ILE A 60 5.41 10.43 0.98
N LEU A 61 6.17 11.43 1.46
CA LEU A 61 5.76 12.22 2.63
C LEU A 61 4.47 13.02 2.37
N GLU A 62 4.30 13.59 1.18
CA GLU A 62 3.06 14.27 0.78
C GLU A 62 1.86 13.31 0.78
N LEU A 63 2.07 12.12 0.23
CA LEU A 63 1.07 11.06 0.15
C LEU A 63 0.69 10.52 1.55
N GLN A 64 1.68 10.31 2.42
CA GLN A 64 1.47 9.95 3.83
C GLN A 64 0.68 11.02 4.60
N LEU A 65 0.94 12.30 4.32
CA LEU A 65 0.16 13.39 4.91
C LEU A 65 -1.29 13.40 4.41
N GLN A 66 -1.53 13.07 3.14
CA GLN A 66 -2.88 12.93 2.58
C GLN A 66 -3.63 11.76 3.23
N ALA A 67 -3.00 10.58 3.32
CA ALA A 67 -3.57 9.42 3.98
C ALA A 67 -3.95 9.71 5.44
N ALA A 68 -3.04 10.34 6.20
CA ALA A 68 -3.31 10.68 7.60
C ALA A 68 -4.54 11.60 7.78
N ARG A 69 -4.75 12.55 6.86
CA ARG A 69 -5.93 13.41 6.87
C ARG A 69 -7.21 12.63 6.59
N ILE A 70 -7.17 11.70 5.62
CA ILE A 70 -8.32 10.83 5.33
C ILE A 70 -8.65 9.96 6.55
N CYS A 71 -7.63 9.37 7.19
CA CYS A 71 -7.80 8.58 8.41
C CYS A 71 -8.40 9.40 9.56
N ASP A 72 -7.95 10.65 9.74
CA ASP A 72 -8.50 11.56 10.76
C ASP A 72 -9.98 11.94 10.48
N GLU A 73 -10.32 12.18 9.21
CA GLU A 73 -11.67 12.59 8.78
C GLU A 73 -12.65 11.42 8.74
N ARG A 74 -12.15 10.21 8.48
CA ARG A 74 -12.96 9.01 8.26
C ARG A 74 -12.45 7.80 9.06
N PRO A 75 -12.42 7.88 10.41
CA PRO A 75 -11.95 6.78 11.25
C PRO A 75 -12.81 5.51 11.15
N GLU A 76 -14.07 5.62 10.69
CA GLU A 76 -14.95 4.47 10.48
C GLU A 76 -14.44 3.52 9.37
N LEU A 77 -13.54 4.00 8.52
CA LEU A 77 -13.01 3.20 7.43
C LEU A 77 -12.09 2.09 7.92
N GLU A 78 -11.36 2.26 9.03
CA GLU A 78 -10.45 1.23 9.57
C GLU A 78 -11.18 -0.08 9.85
N GLU A 79 -12.29 -0.02 10.59
CA GLU A 79 -13.10 -1.20 10.85
C GLU A 79 -13.76 -1.73 9.57
N LYS A 80 -14.25 -0.83 8.71
CA LYS A 80 -14.91 -1.21 7.44
C LYS A 80 -13.96 -1.97 6.52
N THR A 81 -12.72 -1.51 6.35
CA THR A 81 -11.71 -2.16 5.51
C THR A 81 -11.32 -3.52 6.07
N ALA A 82 -11.12 -3.63 7.40
CA ALA A 82 -10.87 -4.91 8.05
C ALA A 82 -12.01 -5.92 7.86
N GLN A 83 -13.26 -5.49 8.04
CA GLN A 83 -14.43 -6.35 7.85
C GLN A 83 -14.61 -6.81 6.39
N LEU A 84 -14.36 -5.92 5.42
CA LEU A 84 -14.40 -6.28 4.00
C LEU A 84 -13.28 -7.27 3.67
N PHE A 85 -12.07 -7.04 4.17
CA PHE A 85 -10.90 -7.90 3.93
C PHE A 85 -11.17 -9.34 4.38
N GLN A 86 -11.74 -9.53 5.57
CA GLN A 86 -12.07 -10.85 6.11
C GLN A 86 -13.11 -11.62 5.28
N LYS A 87 -13.91 -10.92 4.46
CA LYS A 87 -14.95 -11.52 3.63
C LYS A 87 -14.45 -11.90 2.23
N VAL A 88 -13.23 -11.49 1.86
CA VAL A 88 -12.70 -11.74 0.50
C VAL A 88 -12.46 -13.24 0.30
N ALA A 89 -13.21 -13.81 -0.64
CA ALA A 89 -13.08 -15.16 -1.14
C ALA A 89 -13.13 -15.16 -2.68
N ALA A 90 -12.67 -16.23 -3.31
CA ALA A 90 -12.57 -16.31 -4.77
C ALA A 90 -13.93 -16.07 -5.47
N GLU A 91 -15.01 -16.55 -4.87
CA GLU A 91 -16.38 -16.48 -5.39
C GLU A 91 -17.04 -15.10 -5.29
N ASN A 92 -16.61 -14.23 -4.36
CA ASN A 92 -17.21 -12.91 -4.11
C ASN A 92 -16.24 -11.74 -4.32
N ALA A 93 -14.98 -12.03 -4.66
CA ALA A 93 -13.91 -11.03 -4.79
C ALA A 93 -14.24 -9.88 -5.75
N GLY A 94 -14.93 -10.16 -6.87
CA GLY A 94 -15.31 -9.13 -7.83
C GLY A 94 -16.30 -8.12 -7.27
N GLU A 95 -17.25 -8.58 -6.45
CA GLU A 95 -18.23 -7.72 -5.78
C GLU A 95 -17.58 -6.91 -4.68
N ILE A 96 -16.74 -7.54 -3.83
CA ILE A 96 -16.03 -6.84 -2.76
C ILE A 96 -15.05 -5.81 -3.33
N LEU A 97 -14.34 -6.13 -4.42
CA LEU A 97 -13.48 -5.17 -5.10
C LEU A 97 -14.29 -3.96 -5.58
N LYS A 98 -15.44 -4.19 -6.21
CA LYS A 98 -16.31 -3.11 -6.67
C LYS A 98 -16.81 -2.25 -5.50
N ASP A 99 -17.20 -2.86 -4.39
CA ASP A 99 -17.65 -2.15 -3.19
C ASP A 99 -16.52 -1.31 -2.58
N ALA A 100 -15.31 -1.87 -2.47
CA ALA A 100 -14.11 -1.17 -2.00
C ALA A 100 -13.78 0.04 -2.89
N LEU A 101 -13.85 -0.12 -4.22
CA LEU A 101 -13.58 0.97 -5.18
C LEU A 101 -14.71 2.01 -5.24
N SER A 102 -15.91 1.70 -4.76
CA SER A 102 -17.05 2.63 -4.73
C SER A 102 -17.02 3.59 -3.55
N ASP A 103 -16.32 3.23 -2.46
CA ASP A 103 -16.08 4.13 -1.34
C ASP A 103 -14.84 4.99 -1.62
N SER A 104 -15.03 6.30 -1.80
CA SER A 104 -13.95 7.22 -2.18
C SER A 104 -12.81 7.28 -1.17
N GLY A 105 -13.05 6.97 0.11
CA GLY A 105 -11.98 6.96 1.12
C GLY A 105 -11.13 5.71 1.03
N ILE A 106 -11.75 4.54 0.85
CA ILE A 106 -11.03 3.27 0.65
C ILE A 106 -10.24 3.32 -0.66
N LEU A 107 -10.89 3.81 -1.73
CA LEU A 107 -10.26 3.99 -3.03
C LEU A 107 -9.00 4.87 -2.93
N GLU A 108 -9.11 6.02 -2.26
CA GLU A 108 -8.03 6.98 -2.16
C GLU A 108 -6.89 6.49 -1.25
N LEU A 109 -7.20 5.83 -0.13
CA LEU A 109 -6.20 5.20 0.73
C LEU A 109 -5.46 4.09 -0.03
N GLY A 110 -6.19 3.21 -0.74
CA GLY A 110 -5.61 2.17 -1.57
C GLY A 110 -4.73 2.74 -2.70
N ARG A 111 -5.18 3.81 -3.37
CA ARG A 111 -4.40 4.53 -4.37
C ARG A 111 -3.10 5.05 -3.78
N ILE A 112 -3.19 5.78 -2.66
CA ILE A 112 -2.04 6.40 -2.00
C ILE A 112 -0.99 5.34 -1.66
N SER A 113 -1.39 4.26 -1.00
CA SER A 113 -0.48 3.21 -0.59
C SER A 113 0.14 2.45 -1.76
N VAL A 114 -0.63 2.13 -2.81
CA VAL A 114 -0.09 1.52 -4.04
C VAL A 114 0.95 2.42 -4.71
N VAL A 115 0.69 3.74 -4.76
CA VAL A 115 1.65 4.70 -5.32
C VAL A 115 2.91 4.79 -4.45
N ILE A 116 2.77 4.82 -3.12
CA ILE A 116 3.92 4.80 -2.20
C ILE A 116 4.77 3.54 -2.42
N PHE A 117 4.14 2.38 -2.56
CA PHE A 117 4.84 1.13 -2.85
C PHE A 117 5.68 1.23 -4.12
N LEU A 118 5.13 1.77 -5.20
CA LEU A 118 5.83 1.92 -6.49
C LEU A 118 6.90 3.02 -6.47
N LEU A 119 6.72 4.09 -5.71
CA LEU A 119 7.78 5.08 -5.48
C LEU A 119 8.94 4.50 -4.67
N ARG A 120 8.63 3.65 -3.68
CA ARG A 120 9.67 2.93 -2.92
C ARG A 120 10.38 1.88 -3.76
N PHE A 121 9.66 1.22 -4.65
CA PHE A 121 10.15 0.16 -5.53
C PHE A 121 9.80 0.46 -7.00
N PRO A 122 10.52 1.36 -7.69
CA PRO A 122 10.17 1.79 -9.05
C PRO A 122 10.22 0.68 -10.10
N THR A 123 10.98 -0.39 -9.82
CA THR A 123 11.09 -1.55 -10.69
C THR A 123 11.06 -2.84 -9.88
N VAL A 124 10.74 -3.95 -10.55
CA VAL A 124 10.86 -5.29 -9.95
C VAL A 124 12.28 -5.56 -9.44
N GLN A 125 13.31 -5.00 -10.09
CA GLN A 125 14.69 -5.14 -9.63
C GLN A 125 14.93 -4.35 -8.34
N SER A 126 14.38 -3.14 -8.23
CA SER A 126 14.41 -2.33 -7.00
C SER A 126 13.76 -3.08 -5.84
N PHE A 127 12.59 -3.68 -6.08
CA PHE A 127 11.89 -4.51 -5.09
C PHE A 127 12.75 -5.69 -4.61
N VAL A 128 13.37 -6.41 -5.54
CA VAL A 128 14.26 -7.53 -5.22
C VAL A 128 15.52 -7.07 -4.48
N ASN A 129 16.12 -5.95 -4.88
CA ASN A 129 17.36 -5.42 -4.30
C ASN A 129 17.17 -4.93 -2.86
N LYS A 130 16.08 -4.20 -2.59
CA LYS A 130 15.80 -3.61 -1.28
C LYS A 130 15.27 -4.63 -0.27
N GLY A 131 14.74 -5.76 -0.75
CA GLY A 131 14.16 -6.81 0.09
C GLY A 131 12.84 -6.38 0.76
N HIS A 132 12.03 -7.36 1.15
CA HIS A 132 10.79 -7.08 1.88
C HIS A 132 11.13 -6.71 3.34
N PRO A 133 10.59 -5.62 3.92
CA PRO A 133 10.74 -5.33 5.34
C PRO A 133 10.00 -6.31 6.28
N LEU A 134 9.35 -7.39 5.79
CA LEU A 134 8.57 -8.33 6.61
C LEU A 134 9.31 -9.64 6.94
N VAL A 135 10.54 -9.85 6.46
CA VAL A 135 11.30 -11.07 6.78
C VAL A 135 12.34 -10.75 7.86
N LEU A 136 11.90 -10.76 9.11
CA LEU A 136 12.80 -10.95 10.25
C LEU A 136 13.48 -12.32 10.06
N ALA A 137 14.79 -12.28 9.83
CA ALA A 137 15.68 -13.40 9.56
C ALA A 137 15.34 -14.70 10.30
N THR A 138 15.21 -15.81 9.57
CA THR A 138 15.78 -17.14 9.94
C THR A 138 15.52 -18.28 8.93
N ASP A 139 14.95 -18.04 7.74
CA ASP A 139 14.74 -19.12 6.77
C ASP A 139 15.12 -18.70 5.34
N GLU A 140 16.24 -19.25 4.83
CA GLU A 140 16.74 -19.02 3.46
C GLU A 140 15.73 -19.44 2.38
N TYR A 141 14.82 -20.36 2.71
CA TYR A 141 13.74 -20.80 1.82
C TYR A 141 12.61 -19.76 1.66
N MET A 142 12.40 -18.90 2.65
CA MET A 142 11.39 -17.81 2.59
C MET A 142 11.92 -16.56 1.86
N LEU A 143 13.24 -16.40 1.77
CA LEU A 143 13.89 -15.38 0.95
C LEU A 143 13.75 -15.65 -0.56
N GLU A 144 13.65 -16.92 -0.97
CA GLU A 144 13.44 -17.31 -2.38
C GLU A 144 12.03 -17.02 -2.90
N ASN A 145 11.04 -16.87 -2.01
CA ASN A 145 9.63 -16.57 -2.34
C ASN A 145 9.24 -15.10 -2.07
N ALA A 146 10.20 -14.17 -2.12
CA ALA A 146 9.91 -12.77 -2.42
C ALA A 146 9.41 -12.68 -3.88
N ASP A 147 8.19 -13.17 -4.10
CA ASP A 147 7.68 -13.38 -5.45
C ASP A 147 7.59 -12.02 -6.15
N LYS A 148 8.30 -11.91 -7.28
CA LYS A 148 8.21 -10.77 -8.20
C LYS A 148 6.74 -10.49 -8.55
N GLN A 149 5.88 -11.49 -8.43
CA GLN A 149 4.44 -11.38 -8.51
C GLN A 149 3.86 -10.26 -7.65
N ASN A 150 4.33 -10.07 -6.40
CA ASN A 150 3.82 -8.99 -5.55
C ASN A 150 4.08 -7.62 -6.20
N TRP A 151 5.30 -7.36 -6.65
CA TRP A 151 5.58 -6.12 -7.37
C TRP A 151 4.71 -5.98 -8.63
N HIS A 152 4.54 -7.07 -9.39
CA HIS A 152 3.67 -7.08 -10.55
C HIS A 152 2.21 -6.81 -10.21
N ASP A 153 1.71 -7.26 -9.06
CA ASP A 153 0.34 -7.02 -8.62
C ASP A 153 0.08 -5.56 -8.33
N TYR A 154 0.97 -4.89 -7.59
CA TYR A 154 0.87 -3.44 -7.34
C TYR A 154 0.99 -2.66 -8.66
N ASN A 155 1.95 -3.02 -9.51
CA ASN A 155 2.12 -2.36 -10.80
C ASN A 155 0.92 -2.56 -11.74
N ASN A 156 0.31 -3.75 -11.76
CA ASN A 156 -0.89 -4.01 -12.55
C ASN A 156 -2.09 -3.24 -12.02
N ILE A 157 -2.30 -3.21 -10.70
CA ILE A 157 -3.36 -2.41 -10.07
C ILE A 157 -3.19 -0.94 -10.46
N ALA A 158 -1.98 -0.40 -10.30
CA ALA A 158 -1.70 0.99 -10.65
C ALA A 158 -1.95 1.27 -12.13
N ARG A 159 -1.51 0.38 -13.04
CA ARG A 159 -1.74 0.55 -14.47
C ARG A 159 -3.23 0.48 -14.82
N ASP A 160 -3.95 -0.51 -14.31
CA ASP A 160 -5.36 -0.74 -14.62
C ASP A 160 -6.25 0.41 -14.13
N MET A 161 -5.85 1.06 -13.03
CA MET A 161 -6.57 2.18 -12.43
C MET A 161 -6.05 3.58 -12.86
N GLY A 162 -4.95 3.64 -13.63
CA GLY A 162 -4.33 4.91 -14.04
C GLY A 162 -3.61 5.66 -12.92
N TRP A 163 -3.04 4.94 -11.95
CA TRP A 163 -2.35 5.48 -10.78
C TRP A 163 -0.82 5.41 -10.84
N SER A 164 -0.24 4.85 -11.89
CA SER A 164 1.22 4.76 -12.02
C SER A 164 1.88 6.12 -11.76
N PRO A 165 2.89 6.18 -10.86
CA PRO A 165 3.55 7.44 -10.47
C PRO A 165 4.30 8.13 -11.62
#